data_AF-A0A0R2P1N7-F1
#
_entry.id   AF-A0A0R2P1N7-F1
#
_cell.length_a   1.000
_cell.length_b   1.000
_cell.length_c   1.000
_cell.angle_alpha   90.00
_cell.angle_beta   90.00
_cell.angle_gamma   90.00
#
_symmetry.space_group_name_H-M   'P 1'
#
loop_
_entity.id
_entity.type
_entity.pdbx_description
1 polymer ?
#
loop_
_entity_poly.entity_id
_entity_poly.type
_entity_poly.pdbx_seq_one_letter_code
_entity_poly.pdbx_strand_id
1 'polypeptide(L)'
;MSIDSLFDPALKAAQQPNWPDRSELELAVKELKSLPPLVFAGECDNLKEKIAQAADGKAFMLQGGDCAETFLGATADSIRNRIKTILQMAAVLQYGASLPVIKVGRMAGQFAKPRSNDLETRGEVSLPAYRGDAVNDLEFTPEARRPNPARLVKVYNTSASTLNLVRAFTQGGFADLRLVHEWNKGFVKDSRIGVRYEAMANEIGRALDFMRSAGINPEEFKTVDFYSSHEALILEYEKALTRIDSRTGDAYDVSAHFVWIGERTRQLDGAHIDFAKKIKNPIGVKLGPKTTAQSALEIIKALNPDNEPGRLTFITRMGAANVRSVLPGIIEAVDKSGAKVLWVCDPMHGNTYEAPSGYKTRKFDDVLDEVKGFFEVHQRLGTHPGGIHIELTGDDVT
;
A
#
# COMPACT_ATOMS: atom_id res chain seq x y z
N MET A 1 -18.44 -4.35 -22.72
CA MET A 1 -19.09 -4.07 -21.42
C MET A 1 -19.01 -2.56 -21.21
N SER A 2 -20.11 -1.87 -20.86
CA SER A 2 -20.02 -0.42 -20.56
C SER A 2 -19.50 -0.24 -19.16
N ILE A 3 -18.55 0.67 -18.96
CA ILE A 3 -17.99 0.96 -17.63
C ILE A 3 -19.04 1.52 -16.68
N ASP A 4 -20.02 2.24 -17.20
CA ASP A 4 -21.09 2.86 -16.41
C ASP A 4 -22.09 1.83 -15.86
N SER A 5 -22.16 0.63 -16.45
CA SER A 5 -22.97 -0.49 -15.95
C SER A 5 -22.16 -1.55 -15.21
N LEU A 6 -20.84 -1.34 -15.05
CA LEU A 6 -19.96 -2.34 -14.45
C LEU A 6 -20.27 -2.49 -12.95
N PHE A 7 -20.40 -1.38 -12.23
CA PHE A 7 -20.55 -1.35 -10.77
C PHE A 7 -22.01 -1.34 -10.35
N ASP A 8 -22.35 -2.05 -9.27
CA ASP A 8 -23.71 -2.05 -8.75
C ASP A 8 -23.94 -0.79 -7.89
N PRO A 9 -24.83 0.14 -8.29
CA PRO A 9 -25.10 1.35 -7.54
C PRO A 9 -25.93 1.10 -6.27
N ALA A 10 -26.57 -0.07 -6.12
CA ALA A 10 -27.41 -0.39 -4.97
C ALA A 10 -26.61 -0.82 -3.73
N LEU A 11 -25.34 -1.22 -3.90
CA LEU A 11 -24.50 -1.67 -2.80
C LEU A 11 -24.05 -0.49 -1.92
N LYS A 12 -24.02 -0.74 -0.61
CA LYS A 12 -23.60 0.29 0.36
C LYS A 12 -22.09 0.42 0.38
N ALA A 13 -21.59 1.63 0.16
CA ALA A 13 -20.20 1.99 0.33
C ALA A 13 -19.98 2.57 1.74
N ALA A 14 -19.24 1.89 2.60
CA ALA A 14 -18.88 2.42 3.91
C ALA A 14 -17.85 3.56 3.77
N GLN A 15 -17.76 4.43 4.79
CA GLN A 15 -16.71 5.46 4.92
C GLN A 15 -16.68 6.53 3.81
N GLN A 16 -17.72 6.64 2.98
CA GLN A 16 -17.78 7.69 1.96
C GLN A 16 -17.99 9.08 2.60
N PRO A 17 -17.43 10.14 2.02
CA PRO A 17 -17.71 11.50 2.45
C PRO A 17 -19.18 11.86 2.23
N ASN A 18 -19.71 12.71 3.11
CA ASN A 18 -21.00 13.34 2.87
C ASN A 18 -20.78 14.55 1.95
N TRP A 19 -20.88 14.32 0.64
CA TRP A 19 -20.71 15.38 -0.36
C TRP A 19 -21.88 16.38 -0.27
N PRO A 20 -21.62 17.66 0.03
CA PRO A 20 -22.69 18.64 0.28
C PRO A 20 -23.48 19.00 -0.99
N ASP A 21 -22.84 18.95 -2.15
CA ASP A 21 -23.46 19.19 -3.46
C ASP A 21 -23.12 18.04 -4.41
N ARG A 22 -24.17 17.37 -4.90
CA ARG A 22 -24.01 16.25 -5.83
C ARG A 22 -23.58 16.70 -7.22
N SER A 23 -23.97 17.91 -7.65
CA SER A 23 -23.61 18.45 -8.96
C SER A 23 -22.11 18.75 -9.05
N GLU A 24 -21.50 19.28 -7.97
CA GLU A 24 -20.05 19.46 -7.87
C GLU A 24 -19.29 18.13 -8.00
N LEU A 25 -19.82 17.07 -7.38
CA LEU A 25 -19.23 15.73 -7.48
C LEU A 25 -19.35 15.15 -8.89
N GLU A 26 -20.51 15.31 -9.54
CA GLU A 26 -20.71 14.85 -10.92
C GLU A 26 -19.77 15.55 -11.90
N LEU A 27 -19.50 16.85 -11.71
CA LEU A 27 -18.50 17.60 -12.47
C LEU A 27 -17.09 17.04 -12.27
N ALA A 28 -16.67 16.83 -11.02
CA ALA A 28 -15.35 16.26 -10.71
C ALA A 28 -15.19 14.84 -11.30
N VAL A 29 -16.22 13.99 -11.18
CA VAL A 29 -16.22 12.63 -11.76
C VAL A 29 -16.15 12.66 -13.28
N LYS A 30 -16.91 13.56 -13.92
CA LYS A 30 -16.89 13.74 -15.38
C LYS A 30 -15.50 14.16 -15.86
N GLU A 31 -14.86 15.07 -15.15
CA GLU A 31 -13.49 15.49 -15.44
C GLU A 31 -12.51 14.32 -15.32
N LEU A 32 -12.51 13.60 -14.19
CA LEU A 32 -11.66 12.42 -13.96
C LEU A 32 -11.80 11.34 -15.04
N LYS A 33 -13.02 11.09 -15.53
CA LYS A 33 -13.26 10.13 -16.62
C LYS A 33 -12.60 10.53 -17.94
N SER A 34 -12.40 11.84 -18.17
CA SER A 34 -11.75 12.36 -19.37
C SER A 34 -10.22 12.38 -19.30
N LEU A 35 -9.65 12.28 -18.10
CA LEU A 35 -8.21 12.36 -17.88
C LEU A 35 -7.49 11.04 -18.23
N PRO A 36 -6.21 11.10 -18.66
CA PRO A 36 -5.39 9.93 -18.94
C PRO A 36 -5.26 8.97 -17.74
N PRO A 37 -5.02 7.65 -17.99
CA PRO A 37 -4.68 6.70 -16.92
C PRO A 37 -3.41 7.13 -16.16
N LEU A 38 -3.34 6.86 -14.85
CA LEU A 38 -2.10 7.05 -14.07
C LEU A 38 -1.12 5.88 -14.27
N VAL A 39 -1.65 4.68 -14.50
CA VAL A 39 -0.87 3.46 -14.75
C VAL A 39 -1.42 2.71 -15.96
N PHE A 40 -0.57 1.97 -16.65
CA PHE A 40 -0.99 1.11 -17.75
C PHE A 40 -1.39 -0.28 -17.25
N ALA A 41 -2.44 -0.88 -17.84
CA ALA A 41 -2.96 -2.19 -17.43
C ALA A 41 -1.88 -3.30 -17.44
N GLY A 42 -0.98 -3.30 -18.44
CA GLY A 42 0.13 -4.26 -18.49
C GLY A 42 1.13 -4.13 -17.33
N GLU A 43 1.24 -2.95 -16.71
CA GLU A 43 2.07 -2.79 -15.51
C GLU A 43 1.43 -3.46 -14.28
N CYS A 44 0.09 -3.49 -14.21
CA CYS A 44 -0.66 -4.22 -13.19
C CYS A 44 -0.48 -5.74 -13.38
N ASP A 45 -0.49 -6.22 -14.63
CA ASP A 45 -0.20 -7.62 -14.96
C ASP A 45 1.21 -8.03 -14.50
N ASN A 46 2.22 -7.22 -14.82
CA ASN A 46 3.60 -7.45 -14.38
C ASN A 46 3.72 -7.50 -12.85
N LEU A 47 3.00 -6.62 -12.13
CA LEU A 47 2.98 -6.66 -10.67
C LEU A 47 2.32 -7.93 -10.14
N LYS A 48 1.21 -8.35 -10.73
CA LYS A 48 0.49 -9.57 -10.35
C LYS A 48 1.38 -10.81 -10.51
N GLU A 49 2.15 -10.91 -11.60
CA GLU A 49 3.14 -11.97 -11.80
C GLU A 49 4.23 -11.98 -10.73
N LYS A 50 4.75 -10.80 -10.35
CA LYS A 50 5.74 -10.71 -9.26
C LYS A 50 5.13 -11.11 -7.92
N ILE A 51 3.89 -10.72 -7.62
CA ILE A 51 3.18 -11.14 -6.40
C ILE A 51 2.95 -12.66 -6.41
N ALA A 52 2.69 -13.27 -7.56
CA ALA A 52 2.63 -14.73 -7.69
C ALA A 52 3.96 -15.40 -7.32
N GLN A 53 5.09 -14.84 -7.75
CA GLN A 53 6.41 -15.32 -7.33
C GLN A 53 6.61 -15.19 -5.82
N ALA A 54 6.14 -14.10 -5.21
CA ALA A 54 6.22 -13.93 -3.76
C ALA A 54 5.33 -14.93 -3.01
N ALA A 55 4.13 -15.23 -3.52
CA ALA A 55 3.25 -16.25 -2.94
C ALA A 55 3.87 -17.66 -3.00
N ASP A 56 4.70 -17.92 -4.01
CA ASP A 56 5.47 -19.17 -4.19
C ASP A 56 6.79 -19.22 -3.40
N GLY A 57 7.12 -18.20 -2.59
CA GLY A 57 8.37 -18.15 -1.85
C GLY A 57 9.60 -17.76 -2.66
N LYS A 58 9.41 -17.22 -3.88
CA LYS A 58 10.49 -16.83 -4.81
C LYS A 58 10.75 -15.33 -4.85
N ALA A 59 10.00 -14.54 -4.09
CA ALA A 59 10.19 -13.11 -3.92
C ALA A 59 9.63 -12.64 -2.56
N PHE A 60 9.90 -11.40 -2.21
CA PHE A 60 9.38 -10.76 -1.00
C PHE A 60 8.80 -9.38 -1.33
N MET A 61 7.62 -9.06 -0.81
CA MET A 61 6.97 -7.77 -1.04
C MET A 61 7.33 -6.76 0.05
N LEU A 62 7.84 -5.60 -0.35
CA LEU A 62 7.99 -4.42 0.50
C LEU A 62 6.98 -3.37 0.04
N GLN A 63 5.94 -3.17 0.83
CA GLN A 63 4.98 -2.08 0.65
C GLN A 63 5.22 -0.99 1.70
N GLY A 64 5.42 0.26 1.28
CA GLY A 64 5.77 1.33 2.20
C GLY A 64 5.49 2.74 1.69
N GLY A 65 5.21 3.68 2.60
CA GLY A 65 5.02 5.10 2.29
C GLY A 65 4.15 5.78 3.34
N ASP A 66 3.56 6.92 3.00
CA ASP A 66 2.82 7.72 3.98
C ASP A 66 1.57 7.01 4.51
N CYS A 67 1.17 7.35 5.74
CA CYS A 67 -0.16 6.98 6.24
C CYS A 67 -1.25 7.60 5.36
N ALA A 68 -1.16 8.90 5.15
CA ALA A 68 -1.94 9.65 4.18
C ALA A 68 -1.05 10.73 3.54
N GLU A 69 -1.00 10.75 2.22
CA GLU A 69 -0.37 11.82 1.46
C GLU A 69 -1.14 13.13 1.67
N THR A 70 -0.43 14.25 1.60
CA THR A 70 -1.00 15.60 1.65
C THR A 70 -0.55 16.37 0.42
N PHE A 71 -1.37 17.30 -0.05
CA PHE A 71 -1.04 18.15 -1.19
C PHE A 71 0.19 19.02 -0.91
N LEU A 72 0.35 19.47 0.34
CA LEU A 72 1.51 20.25 0.78
C LEU A 72 2.78 19.38 0.85
N GLY A 73 2.65 18.11 1.27
CA GLY A 73 3.76 17.17 1.37
C GLY A 73 4.20 16.57 0.03
N ALA A 74 3.45 16.76 -1.05
CA ALA A 74 3.77 16.24 -2.37
C ALA A 74 4.87 17.06 -3.09
N THR A 75 5.99 17.28 -2.42
CA THR A 75 7.17 17.98 -2.95
C THR A 75 8.18 17.00 -3.54
N ALA A 76 9.02 17.48 -4.45
CA ALA A 76 10.06 16.65 -5.07
C ALA A 76 11.03 16.05 -4.04
N ASP A 77 11.40 16.80 -3.01
CA ASP A 77 12.28 16.33 -1.94
C ASP A 77 11.62 15.24 -1.09
N SER A 78 10.36 15.42 -0.68
CA SER A 78 9.63 14.40 0.10
C SER A 78 9.40 13.12 -0.71
N ILE A 79 9.05 13.25 -1.99
CA ILE A 79 8.94 12.11 -2.91
C ILE A 79 10.28 11.37 -3.03
N ARG A 80 11.38 12.09 -3.30
CA ARG A 80 12.73 11.52 -3.40
C ARG A 80 13.14 10.80 -2.12
N ASN A 81 12.92 11.43 -0.96
CA ASN A 81 13.30 10.87 0.34
C ASN A 81 12.53 9.58 0.63
N ARG A 82 11.21 9.54 0.36
CA ARG A 82 10.41 8.30 0.51
C ARG A 82 10.90 7.18 -0.40
N ILE A 83 11.15 7.47 -1.68
CA ILE A 83 11.68 6.48 -2.63
C ILE A 83 13.02 5.95 -2.13
N LYS A 84 13.92 6.86 -1.73
CA LYS A 84 15.23 6.50 -1.17
C LYS A 84 15.09 5.55 0.02
N THR A 85 14.24 5.87 1.01
CA THR A 85 14.01 5.00 2.17
C THR A 85 13.52 3.61 1.75
N ILE A 86 12.56 3.51 0.82
CA ILE A 86 12.05 2.23 0.33
C ILE A 86 13.17 1.43 -0.38
N LEU A 87 13.99 2.08 -1.20
CA LEU A 87 15.10 1.42 -1.89
C LEU A 87 16.18 0.94 -0.92
N GLN A 88 16.49 1.70 0.12
CA GLN A 88 17.43 1.29 1.18
C GLN A 88 16.92 0.06 1.93
N MET A 89 15.64 0.05 2.31
CA MET A 89 15.03 -1.10 2.95
C MET A 89 15.00 -2.31 2.02
N ALA A 90 14.68 -2.11 0.74
CA ALA A 90 14.65 -3.18 -0.25
C ALA A 90 16.03 -3.84 -0.43
N ALA A 91 17.11 -3.06 -0.47
CA ALA A 91 18.47 -3.61 -0.60
C ALA A 91 18.85 -4.49 0.60
N VAL A 92 18.53 -4.04 1.82
CA VAL A 92 18.76 -4.81 3.05
C VAL A 92 17.94 -6.09 3.08
N LEU A 93 16.65 -6.02 2.75
CA LEU A 93 15.76 -7.18 2.70
C LEU A 93 16.18 -8.17 1.62
N GLN A 94 16.56 -7.69 0.44
CA GLN A 94 17.01 -8.53 -0.67
C GLN A 94 18.28 -9.28 -0.31
N TYR A 95 19.23 -8.61 0.34
CA TYR A 95 20.44 -9.25 0.84
C TYR A 95 20.13 -10.29 1.92
N GLY A 96 19.33 -9.94 2.94
CA GLY A 96 19.00 -10.84 4.06
C GLY A 96 18.13 -12.04 3.67
N ALA A 97 17.17 -11.85 2.75
CA ALA A 97 16.28 -12.91 2.28
C ALA A 97 16.90 -13.74 1.14
N SER A 98 17.92 -13.22 0.45
CA SER A 98 18.44 -13.80 -0.81
C SER A 98 17.34 -14.01 -1.86
N LEU A 99 16.33 -13.13 -1.86
CA LEU A 99 15.18 -13.15 -2.74
C LEU A 99 14.98 -11.78 -3.40
N PRO A 100 14.46 -11.70 -4.63
CA PRO A 100 13.98 -10.45 -5.22
C PRO A 100 12.98 -9.74 -4.29
N VAL A 101 13.14 -8.42 -4.15
CA VAL A 101 12.18 -7.59 -3.41
C VAL A 101 11.32 -6.77 -4.38
N ILE A 102 10.00 -6.92 -4.26
CA ILE A 102 8.97 -6.17 -5.00
C ILE A 102 8.70 -4.88 -4.23
N LYS A 103 8.91 -3.72 -4.87
CA LYS A 103 8.77 -2.41 -4.22
C LYS A 103 7.42 -1.79 -4.58
N VAL A 104 6.57 -1.59 -3.58
CA VAL A 104 5.24 -1.03 -3.76
C VAL A 104 5.07 0.19 -2.85
N GLY A 105 5.05 1.39 -3.43
CA GLY A 105 4.85 2.64 -2.71
C GLY A 105 3.39 2.82 -2.28
N ARG A 106 3.16 3.21 -1.03
CA ARG A 106 1.92 3.91 -0.62
C ARG A 106 2.02 5.36 -1.08
N MET A 107 1.94 5.56 -2.39
CA MET A 107 2.33 6.81 -3.06
C MET A 107 1.47 7.03 -4.30
N ALA A 108 1.26 8.30 -4.64
CA ALA A 108 0.50 8.75 -5.78
C ALA A 108 -0.98 8.31 -5.78
N GLY A 109 -1.63 8.40 -4.63
CA GLY A 109 -3.06 8.11 -4.51
C GLY A 109 -3.57 7.97 -3.08
N GLN A 110 -2.68 7.94 -2.08
CA GLN A 110 -3.02 7.63 -0.70
C GLN A 110 -3.52 8.87 0.07
N PHE A 111 -4.50 9.59 -0.49
CA PHE A 111 -5.00 10.87 0.04
C PHE A 111 -6.29 10.75 0.87
N ALA A 112 -6.82 9.55 1.04
CA ALA A 112 -8.03 9.30 1.82
C ALA A 112 -7.74 8.37 3.00
N LYS A 113 -8.47 8.58 4.10
CA LYS A 113 -8.37 7.72 5.29
C LYS A 113 -9.75 7.43 5.91
N PRO A 114 -10.00 6.19 6.33
CA PRO A 114 -11.23 5.87 7.04
C PRO A 114 -11.16 6.43 8.48
N ARG A 115 -12.32 6.78 9.04
CA ARG A 115 -12.43 7.32 10.40
C ARG A 115 -13.35 6.44 11.25
N SER A 116 -13.04 6.37 12.55
CA SER A 116 -13.88 5.62 13.49
C SER A 116 -15.15 6.39 13.85
N ASN A 117 -15.09 7.72 13.81
CA ASN A 117 -16.22 8.62 14.02
C ASN A 117 -16.31 9.60 12.84
N ASP A 118 -17.52 9.98 12.46
CA ASP A 118 -17.78 10.98 11.41
C ASP A 118 -17.45 12.41 11.85
N LEU A 119 -17.48 12.66 13.16
CA LEU A 119 -17.19 13.94 13.76
C LEU A 119 -15.92 13.89 14.62
N GLU A 120 -15.24 15.03 14.70
CA GLU A 120 -14.17 15.32 15.64
C GLU A 120 -14.63 16.47 16.53
N THR A 121 -14.58 16.26 17.84
CA THR A 121 -15.00 17.24 18.84
C THR A 121 -13.77 17.79 19.56
N ARG A 122 -13.63 19.12 19.64
CA ARG A 122 -12.60 19.80 20.43
C ARG A 122 -13.28 20.88 21.28
N GLY A 123 -13.27 20.71 22.60
CA GLY A 123 -14.06 21.54 23.50
C GLY A 123 -15.56 21.37 23.20
N GLU A 124 -16.26 22.49 23.01
CA GLU A 124 -17.70 22.51 22.72
C GLU A 124 -18.04 22.41 21.21
N VAL A 125 -17.02 22.45 20.34
CA VAL A 125 -17.20 22.47 18.89
C VAL A 125 -17.02 21.06 18.31
N SER A 126 -17.98 20.63 17.49
CA SER A 126 -17.93 19.36 16.78
C SER A 126 -18.02 19.57 15.27
N LEU A 127 -16.99 19.15 14.54
CA LEU A 127 -16.88 19.31 13.08
C LEU A 127 -16.71 17.96 12.38
N PRO A 128 -16.95 17.86 11.05
CA PRO A 128 -16.59 16.67 10.30
C PRO A 128 -15.13 16.28 10.54
N ALA A 129 -14.91 14.98 10.73
CA ALA A 129 -13.57 14.44 10.88
C ALA A 129 -12.74 14.68 9.61
N TYR A 130 -11.46 15.03 9.78
CA TYR A 130 -10.53 15.06 8.64
C TYR A 130 -10.40 13.66 8.01
N ARG A 131 -10.80 13.50 6.75
CA ARG A 131 -10.84 12.22 6.02
C ARG A 131 -9.71 12.08 4.99
N GLY A 132 -8.71 12.95 5.07
CA GLY A 132 -7.63 13.02 4.10
C GLY A 132 -7.85 14.15 3.11
N ASP A 133 -6.77 14.63 2.49
CA ASP A 133 -6.77 15.75 1.56
C ASP A 133 -7.65 15.52 0.32
N ALA A 134 -7.99 14.26 0.01
CA ALA A 134 -8.99 13.90 -0.99
C ALA A 134 -10.40 14.42 -0.67
N VAL A 135 -10.69 14.71 0.61
CA VAL A 135 -12.02 15.02 1.10
C VAL A 135 -12.09 16.44 1.65
N ASN A 136 -11.27 16.76 2.65
CA ASN A 136 -11.30 18.02 3.39
C ASN A 136 -9.91 18.34 3.97
N ASP A 137 -9.76 19.49 4.62
CA ASP A 137 -8.48 19.92 5.20
C ASP A 137 -8.29 19.45 6.65
N LEU A 138 -7.03 19.41 7.09
CA LEU A 138 -6.65 19.05 8.46
C LEU A 138 -7.10 20.09 9.49
N GLU A 139 -7.10 21.37 9.11
CA GLU A 139 -7.45 22.51 9.96
C GLU A 139 -8.84 22.33 10.58
N PHE A 140 -9.01 22.72 11.85
CA PHE A 140 -10.24 22.49 12.61
C PHE A 140 -11.17 23.72 12.55
N THR A 141 -11.61 24.07 11.35
CA THR A 141 -12.63 25.10 11.09
C THR A 141 -13.78 24.53 10.26
N PRO A 142 -15.01 25.08 10.38
CA PRO A 142 -16.15 24.60 9.60
C PRO A 142 -15.88 24.56 8.09
N GLU A 143 -15.21 25.58 7.56
CA GLU A 143 -14.89 25.73 6.14
C GLU A 143 -13.87 24.68 5.69
N ALA A 144 -12.78 24.51 6.45
CA ALA A 144 -11.74 23.53 6.19
C ALA A 144 -12.27 22.09 6.23
N ARG A 145 -13.22 21.80 7.13
CA ARG A 145 -13.77 20.45 7.33
C ARG A 145 -14.90 20.10 6.36
N ARG A 146 -15.43 21.05 5.58
CA ARG A 146 -16.44 20.78 4.56
C ARG A 146 -15.84 19.89 3.44
N PRO A 147 -16.45 18.74 3.13
CA PRO A 147 -16.03 17.94 1.97
C PRO A 147 -16.10 18.74 0.68
N ASN A 148 -15.07 18.64 -0.16
CA ASN A 148 -14.97 19.34 -1.44
C ASN A 148 -14.66 18.35 -2.59
N PRO A 149 -15.63 18.02 -3.45
CA PRO A 149 -15.44 17.06 -4.55
C PRO A 149 -14.36 17.44 -5.56
N ALA A 150 -14.06 18.73 -5.75
CA ALA A 150 -12.98 19.17 -6.65
C ALA A 150 -11.59 18.68 -6.19
N ARG A 151 -11.45 18.28 -4.92
CA ARG A 151 -10.22 17.66 -4.41
C ARG A 151 -9.92 16.32 -5.07
N LEU A 152 -10.91 15.60 -5.59
CA LEU A 152 -10.67 14.34 -6.31
C LEU A 152 -9.84 14.57 -7.58
N VAL A 153 -10.12 15.65 -8.32
CA VAL A 153 -9.31 16.07 -9.48
C VAL A 153 -7.91 16.52 -9.02
N LYS A 154 -7.82 17.23 -7.90
CA LYS A 154 -6.53 17.64 -7.33
C LYS A 154 -5.68 16.43 -6.91
N VAL A 155 -6.30 15.38 -6.35
CA VAL A 155 -5.64 14.09 -6.07
C VAL A 155 -5.07 13.52 -7.36
N TYR A 156 -5.86 13.40 -8.42
CA TYR A 156 -5.37 12.93 -9.72
C TYR A 156 -4.14 13.70 -10.21
N ASN A 157 -4.19 15.04 -10.24
CA ASN A 157 -3.09 15.86 -10.74
C ASN A 157 -1.81 15.70 -9.90
N THR A 158 -1.98 15.61 -8.58
CA THR A 158 -0.87 15.40 -7.64
C THR A 158 -0.27 14.01 -7.81
N SER A 159 -1.11 12.98 -7.97
CA SER A 159 -0.71 11.61 -8.25
C SER A 159 0.04 11.49 -9.59
N ALA A 160 -0.43 12.13 -10.64
CA ALA A 160 0.22 12.13 -11.96
C ALA A 160 1.62 12.73 -11.89
N SER A 161 1.77 13.88 -11.22
CA SER A 161 3.08 14.52 -11.02
C SER A 161 4.01 13.69 -10.14
N THR A 162 3.46 13.05 -9.09
CA THR A 162 4.22 12.15 -8.21
C THR A 162 4.72 10.92 -8.97
N LEU A 163 3.85 10.24 -9.73
CA LEU A 163 4.24 9.07 -10.54
C LEU A 163 5.25 9.42 -11.62
N ASN A 164 5.10 10.57 -12.28
CA ASN A 164 6.09 11.03 -13.25
C ASN A 164 7.48 11.15 -12.61
N LEU A 165 7.56 11.74 -11.42
CA LEU A 165 8.81 11.87 -10.69
C LEU A 165 9.35 10.52 -10.17
N VAL A 166 8.47 9.64 -9.67
CA VAL A 166 8.83 8.27 -9.28
C VAL A 166 9.47 7.54 -10.44
N ARG A 167 8.84 7.54 -11.62
CA ARG A 167 9.35 6.91 -12.84
C ARG A 167 10.69 7.51 -13.26
N ALA A 168 10.84 8.83 -13.18
CA ALA A 168 12.10 9.50 -13.49
C ALA A 168 13.24 9.07 -12.54
N PHE A 169 12.98 8.96 -11.23
CA PHE A 169 14.00 8.50 -10.27
C PHE A 169 14.32 7.01 -10.44
N THR A 170 13.33 6.17 -10.70
CA THR A 170 13.54 4.72 -10.73
C THR A 170 14.10 4.21 -12.05
N GLN A 171 13.95 4.97 -13.14
CA GLN A 171 14.48 4.62 -14.47
C GLN A 171 15.67 5.51 -14.89
N GLY A 172 15.84 6.69 -14.29
CA GLY A 172 16.87 7.67 -14.64
C GLY A 172 18.20 7.52 -13.89
N GLY A 173 18.46 6.38 -13.26
CA GLY A 173 19.72 6.07 -12.57
C GLY A 173 19.80 6.49 -11.10
N PHE A 174 18.80 7.20 -10.55
CA PHE A 174 18.76 7.46 -9.10
C PHE A 174 18.54 6.19 -8.29
N ALA A 175 17.92 5.15 -8.85
CA ALA A 175 17.70 3.87 -8.19
C ALA A 175 18.80 2.82 -8.44
N ASP A 176 19.96 3.26 -8.95
CA ASP A 176 21.09 2.37 -9.23
C ASP A 176 21.60 1.69 -7.95
N LEU A 177 21.58 0.36 -7.94
CA LEU A 177 22.02 -0.44 -6.78
C LEU A 177 23.47 -0.17 -6.37
N ARG A 178 24.30 0.35 -7.28
CA ARG A 178 25.69 0.73 -6.99
C ARG A 178 25.78 1.96 -6.08
N LEU A 179 24.72 2.75 -6.00
CA LEU A 179 24.63 3.93 -5.13
C LEU A 179 24.08 3.61 -3.73
N VAL A 180 23.74 2.35 -3.43
CA VAL A 180 23.21 1.91 -2.13
C VAL A 180 24.13 2.34 -0.98
N HIS A 181 25.45 2.28 -1.17
CA HIS A 181 26.42 2.78 -0.18
C HIS A 181 26.29 4.26 0.13
N GLU A 182 26.04 5.09 -0.88
CA GLU A 182 25.89 6.53 -0.70
C GLU A 182 24.59 6.87 0.02
N TRP A 183 23.52 6.11 -0.24
CA TRP A 183 22.25 6.30 0.45
C TRP A 183 22.39 5.98 1.94
N ASN A 184 23.13 4.92 2.25
CA ASN A 184 23.27 4.33 3.58
C ASN A 184 24.24 5.08 4.51
N LYS A 185 25.22 5.82 3.96
CA LYS A 185 26.19 6.61 4.74
C LYS A 185 25.57 7.68 5.65
N GLY A 186 24.35 8.14 5.36
CA GLY A 186 23.64 9.15 6.18
C GLY A 186 22.86 8.59 7.38
N PHE A 187 22.59 7.27 7.41
CA PHE A 187 21.72 6.62 8.40
C PHE A 187 22.43 6.32 9.74
N VAL A 188 23.76 6.23 9.71
CA VAL A 188 24.57 5.72 10.84
C VAL A 188 25.06 6.88 11.72
N LYS A 189 24.15 7.49 12.49
CA LYS A 189 24.54 8.36 13.63
C LYS A 189 24.44 7.66 14.99
N ASP A 190 23.58 6.64 15.12
CA ASP A 190 23.47 5.85 16.34
C ASP A 190 24.44 4.66 16.32
N SER A 191 25.43 4.72 17.22
CA SER A 191 26.54 3.76 17.34
C SER A 191 26.13 2.30 17.55
N ARG A 192 24.94 2.01 18.07
CA ARG A 192 24.53 0.62 18.40
C ARG A 192 24.01 -0.17 17.19
N ILE A 193 23.19 0.48 16.35
CA ILE A 193 22.66 -0.11 15.11
C ILE A 193 23.66 0.09 13.97
N GLY A 194 24.39 1.22 14.02
CA GLY A 194 25.39 1.61 13.05
C GLY A 194 26.37 0.52 12.68
N VAL A 195 26.96 -0.15 13.68
CA VAL A 195 27.99 -1.18 13.44
C VAL A 195 27.43 -2.38 12.66
N ARG A 196 26.26 -2.90 13.05
CA ARG A 196 25.64 -4.05 12.34
C ARG A 196 25.21 -3.66 10.93
N TYR A 197 24.68 -2.47 10.77
CA TYR A 197 24.24 -1.95 9.49
C TYR A 197 25.43 -1.69 8.54
N GLU A 198 26.51 -1.11 9.05
CA GLU A 198 27.74 -0.87 8.32
C GLU A 198 28.41 -2.17 7.88
N ALA A 199 28.44 -3.19 8.74
CA ALA A 199 28.95 -4.52 8.37
C ALA A 199 28.17 -5.11 7.18
N MET A 200 26.84 -5.03 7.20
CA MET A 200 25.98 -5.48 6.11
C MET A 200 26.17 -4.65 4.84
N ALA A 201 26.21 -3.32 4.94
CA ALA A 201 26.45 -2.45 3.80
C ALA A 201 27.80 -2.78 3.13
N ASN A 202 28.87 -2.95 3.93
CA ASN A 202 30.19 -3.36 3.44
C ASN A 202 30.15 -4.71 2.73
N GLU A 203 29.33 -5.65 3.20
CA GLU A 203 29.18 -6.95 2.56
C GLU A 203 28.45 -6.88 1.21
N ILE A 204 27.35 -6.11 1.13
CA ILE A 204 26.66 -5.81 -0.13
C ILE A 204 27.64 -5.17 -1.12
N GLY A 205 28.50 -4.26 -0.64
CA GLY A 205 29.58 -3.66 -1.42
C GLY A 205 30.52 -4.67 -2.05
N ARG A 206 31.07 -5.56 -1.22
CA ARG A 206 31.98 -6.61 -1.71
C ARG A 206 31.31 -7.51 -2.74
N ALA A 207 30.03 -7.83 -2.56
CA ALA A 207 29.28 -8.62 -3.54
C ALA A 207 29.16 -7.90 -4.89
N LEU A 208 28.81 -6.60 -4.88
CA LEU A 208 28.73 -5.78 -6.10
C LEU A 208 30.09 -5.62 -6.78
N ASP A 209 31.17 -5.43 -6.02
CA ASP A 209 32.53 -5.34 -6.55
C ASP A 209 33.00 -6.67 -7.14
N PHE A 210 32.65 -7.80 -6.51
CA PHE A 210 32.89 -9.13 -7.06
C PHE A 210 32.19 -9.32 -8.40
N MET A 211 30.89 -9.01 -8.49
CA MET A 211 30.13 -9.10 -9.75
C MET A 211 30.78 -8.25 -10.85
N ARG A 212 31.18 -7.02 -10.52
CA ARG A 212 31.89 -6.14 -11.45
C ARG A 212 33.22 -6.73 -11.91
N SER A 213 34.02 -7.28 -10.99
CA SER A 213 35.30 -7.92 -11.30
C SER A 213 35.15 -9.16 -12.18
N ALA A 214 34.01 -9.87 -12.07
CA ALA A 214 33.64 -11.00 -12.90
C ALA A 214 33.06 -10.59 -14.28
N GLY A 215 33.02 -9.29 -14.60
CA GLY A 215 32.48 -8.76 -15.85
C GLY A 215 30.96 -8.67 -15.90
N ILE A 216 30.27 -8.83 -14.76
CA ILE A 216 28.81 -8.75 -14.66
C ILE A 216 28.42 -7.30 -14.33
N ASN A 217 27.86 -6.60 -15.33
CA ASN A 217 27.33 -5.24 -15.18
C ASN A 217 26.00 -5.10 -15.94
N PRO A 218 24.94 -5.80 -15.49
CA PRO A 218 23.63 -5.78 -16.14
C PRO A 218 23.02 -4.39 -16.10
N GLU A 219 22.36 -4.00 -17.19
CA GLU A 219 21.63 -2.74 -17.28
C GLU A 219 20.45 -2.71 -16.29
N GLU A 220 19.95 -3.88 -15.91
CA GLU A 220 18.93 -4.12 -14.89
C GLU A 220 19.34 -3.66 -13.49
N PHE A 221 20.63 -3.34 -13.25
CA PHE A 221 21.05 -2.69 -11.99
C PHE A 221 20.82 -1.19 -11.97
N LYS A 222 20.60 -0.56 -13.13
CA LYS A 222 20.38 0.89 -13.25
C LYS A 222 18.93 1.29 -13.05
N THR A 223 18.00 0.35 -13.25
CA THR A 223 16.57 0.60 -13.18
C THR A 223 15.93 -0.25 -12.10
N VAL A 224 14.86 0.27 -11.51
CA VAL A 224 14.10 -0.44 -10.47
C VAL A 224 12.62 -0.36 -10.79
N ASP A 225 11.95 -1.51 -10.82
CA ASP A 225 10.49 -1.53 -10.83
C ASP A 225 9.94 -1.00 -9.50
N PHE A 226 9.08 0.01 -9.59
CA PHE A 226 8.43 0.63 -8.45
C PHE A 226 6.96 0.86 -8.78
N TYR A 227 6.08 0.30 -7.96
CA TYR A 227 4.64 0.31 -8.18
C TYR A 227 3.94 1.24 -7.19
N SER A 228 2.92 1.97 -7.63
CA SER A 228 2.04 2.75 -6.75
C SER A 228 0.92 1.90 -6.15
N SER A 229 0.45 2.31 -4.98
CA SER A 229 -0.69 1.72 -4.29
C SER A 229 -1.38 2.68 -3.33
N HIS A 230 -2.67 2.47 -3.13
CA HIS A 230 -3.48 3.14 -2.11
C HIS A 230 -4.69 2.30 -1.68
N GLU A 231 -5.33 2.72 -0.59
CA GLU A 231 -6.63 2.16 -0.19
C GLU A 231 -7.69 2.63 -1.18
N ALA A 232 -8.34 1.70 -1.88
CA ALA A 232 -9.48 2.00 -2.74
C ALA A 232 -10.67 2.39 -1.85
N LEU A 233 -10.70 3.63 -1.38
CA LEU A 233 -11.63 4.09 -0.34
C LEU A 233 -12.76 4.92 -0.93
N ILE A 234 -12.43 5.96 -1.71
CA ILE A 234 -13.40 6.90 -2.28
C ILE A 234 -13.86 6.34 -3.63
N LEU A 235 -14.99 5.63 -3.64
CA LEU A 235 -15.36 4.85 -4.82
C LEU A 235 -15.72 5.72 -6.03
N GLU A 236 -16.12 6.98 -5.84
CA GLU A 236 -16.29 7.89 -6.97
C GLU A 236 -14.97 8.16 -7.71
N TYR A 237 -13.84 8.21 -7.01
CA TYR A 237 -12.52 8.38 -7.60
C TYR A 237 -12.09 7.10 -8.34
N GLU A 238 -12.14 5.95 -7.67
CA GLU A 238 -11.67 4.67 -8.25
C GLU A 238 -12.53 4.25 -9.46
N LYS A 239 -13.86 4.41 -9.38
CA LYS A 239 -14.75 4.12 -10.51
C LYS A 239 -14.53 5.08 -11.67
N ALA A 240 -14.28 6.38 -11.40
CA ALA A 240 -13.97 7.36 -12.44
C ALA A 240 -12.62 7.09 -13.11
N LEU A 241 -11.68 6.46 -12.41
CA LEU A 241 -10.37 6.04 -12.90
C LEU A 241 -10.29 4.56 -13.29
N THR A 242 -11.42 3.86 -13.41
CA THR A 242 -11.43 2.54 -14.05
C THR A 242 -11.41 2.70 -15.57
N ARG A 243 -10.72 1.85 -16.32
CA ARG A 243 -10.70 1.82 -17.79
C ARG A 243 -10.82 0.40 -18.30
N ILE A 244 -11.34 0.25 -19.52
CA ILE A 244 -11.29 -1.02 -20.25
C ILE A 244 -9.97 -1.07 -21.02
N ASP A 245 -9.14 -2.08 -20.73
CA ASP A 245 -7.89 -2.31 -21.43
C ASP A 245 -8.17 -2.73 -22.87
N SER A 246 -7.57 -2.02 -23.84
CA SER A 246 -7.78 -2.27 -25.26
C SER A 246 -7.21 -3.61 -25.73
N ARG A 247 -6.26 -4.19 -24.99
CA ARG A 247 -5.65 -5.48 -25.33
C ARG A 247 -6.54 -6.67 -24.98
N THR A 248 -7.23 -6.59 -23.84
CA THR A 248 -7.90 -7.74 -23.20
C THR A 248 -9.42 -7.57 -23.11
N GLY A 249 -9.92 -6.34 -23.14
CA GLY A 249 -11.33 -6.02 -22.87
C GLY A 249 -11.69 -6.06 -21.38
N ASP A 250 -10.71 -6.26 -20.50
CA ASP A 250 -10.90 -6.29 -19.06
C ASP A 250 -10.88 -4.90 -18.43
N ALA A 251 -11.53 -4.76 -17.28
CA ALA A 251 -11.52 -3.52 -16.51
C ALA A 251 -10.31 -3.47 -15.55
N TYR A 252 -9.61 -2.34 -15.53
CA TYR A 252 -8.53 -2.04 -14.59
C TYR A 252 -8.82 -0.72 -13.91
N ASP A 253 -8.62 -0.67 -12.60
CA ASP A 253 -8.46 0.59 -11.89
C ASP A 253 -7.09 1.16 -12.25
N VAL A 254 -7.06 2.20 -13.09
CA VAL A 254 -5.81 2.82 -13.54
C VAL A 254 -5.41 4.01 -12.66
N SER A 255 -5.98 4.11 -11.44
CA SER A 255 -5.52 5.02 -10.41
C SER A 255 -4.19 4.57 -9.78
N ALA A 256 -3.95 3.27 -9.68
CA ALA A 256 -2.73 2.66 -9.15
C ALA A 256 -2.50 1.23 -9.64
N HIS A 257 -1.28 0.73 -9.47
CA HIS A 257 -0.95 -0.64 -9.86
C HIS A 257 -1.59 -1.69 -8.94
N PHE A 258 -1.59 -1.40 -7.63
CA PHE A 258 -2.16 -2.25 -6.58
C PHE A 258 -3.08 -1.42 -5.70
N VAL A 259 -4.28 -1.90 -5.42
CA VAL A 259 -5.19 -1.25 -4.47
C VAL A 259 -5.58 -2.21 -3.37
N TRP A 260 -5.89 -1.71 -2.17
CA TRP A 260 -6.40 -2.57 -1.10
C TRP A 260 -7.73 -2.09 -0.51
N ILE A 261 -8.46 -3.04 0.06
CA ILE A 261 -9.66 -2.80 0.86
C ILE A 261 -9.28 -2.76 2.33
N GLY A 262 -9.64 -1.69 3.01
CA GLY A 262 -9.38 -1.48 4.44
C GLY A 262 -10.25 -2.36 5.35
N GLU A 263 -9.83 -2.46 6.62
CA GLU A 263 -10.53 -3.24 7.65
C GLU A 263 -11.99 -2.76 7.85
N ARG A 264 -12.26 -1.47 7.62
CA ARG A 264 -13.58 -0.84 7.83
C ARG A 264 -14.49 -0.89 6.60
N THR A 265 -13.99 -1.39 5.47
CA THR A 265 -14.68 -1.37 4.17
C THR A 265 -14.75 -2.75 3.51
N ARG A 266 -14.30 -3.81 4.18
CA ARG A 266 -14.30 -5.20 3.65
C ARG A 266 -15.58 -6.00 3.90
N GLN A 267 -16.73 -5.36 4.02
CA GLN A 267 -18.01 -6.05 4.12
C GLN A 267 -18.27 -6.84 2.82
N LEU A 268 -18.56 -8.15 2.92
CA LEU A 268 -18.65 -9.05 1.75
C LEU A 268 -19.76 -8.67 0.76
N ASP A 269 -20.83 -8.06 1.25
CA ASP A 269 -21.96 -7.48 0.53
C ASP A 269 -21.81 -5.97 0.28
N GLY A 270 -20.64 -5.40 0.58
CA GLY A 270 -20.34 -3.98 0.42
C GLY A 270 -19.82 -3.62 -0.97
N ALA A 271 -19.97 -2.33 -1.31
CA ALA A 271 -19.57 -1.80 -2.61
C ALA A 271 -18.06 -1.90 -2.90
N HIS A 272 -17.20 -1.92 -1.87
CA HIS A 272 -15.75 -2.05 -2.01
C HIS A 272 -15.33 -3.46 -2.46
N ILE A 273 -15.97 -4.51 -1.92
CA ILE A 273 -15.75 -5.88 -2.36
C ILE A 273 -16.27 -6.06 -3.80
N ASP A 274 -17.44 -5.52 -4.12
CA ASP A 274 -17.97 -5.51 -5.49
C ASP A 274 -17.06 -4.79 -6.49
N PHE A 275 -16.54 -3.63 -6.11
CA PHE A 275 -15.57 -2.90 -6.92
C PHE A 275 -14.33 -3.76 -7.21
N ALA A 276 -13.71 -4.34 -6.17
CA ALA A 276 -12.51 -5.15 -6.34
C ALA A 276 -12.74 -6.43 -7.17
N LYS A 277 -13.95 -7.03 -7.12
CA LYS A 277 -14.33 -8.15 -7.99
C LYS A 277 -14.22 -7.82 -9.48
N LYS A 278 -14.49 -6.56 -9.83
CA LYS A 278 -14.72 -6.12 -11.21
C LYS A 278 -13.47 -5.60 -11.90
N ILE A 279 -12.43 -5.28 -11.15
CA ILE A 279 -11.13 -4.85 -11.69
C ILE A 279 -10.15 -6.04 -11.74
N LYS A 280 -9.16 -5.99 -12.64
CA LYS A 280 -8.14 -7.04 -12.82
C LYS A 280 -6.80 -6.77 -12.13
N ASN A 281 -6.61 -5.60 -11.51
CA ASN A 281 -5.43 -5.27 -10.71
C ASN A 281 -5.14 -6.37 -9.66
N PRO A 282 -3.88 -6.61 -9.27
CA PRO A 282 -3.63 -7.30 -8.00
C PRO A 282 -4.19 -6.46 -6.85
N ILE A 283 -4.84 -7.13 -5.88
CA ILE A 283 -5.57 -6.47 -4.80
C ILE A 283 -5.18 -6.97 -3.41
N GLY A 284 -5.27 -6.07 -2.43
CA GLY A 284 -5.06 -6.37 -1.02
C GLY A 284 -6.34 -6.34 -0.20
N VAL A 285 -6.41 -7.12 0.88
CA VAL A 285 -7.46 -6.99 1.90
C VAL A 285 -6.81 -6.99 3.28
N LYS A 286 -7.12 -5.96 4.08
CA LYS A 286 -6.65 -5.87 5.48
C LYS A 286 -7.41 -6.87 6.35
N LEU A 287 -6.68 -7.63 7.17
CA LEU A 287 -7.25 -8.58 8.13
C LEU A 287 -6.85 -8.18 9.56
N GLY A 288 -7.81 -7.68 10.33
CA GLY A 288 -7.66 -7.37 11.75
C GLY A 288 -7.83 -8.57 12.69
N PRO A 289 -7.62 -8.37 14.01
CA PRO A 289 -7.64 -9.44 15.03
C PRO A 289 -9.01 -10.09 15.25
N LYS A 290 -10.08 -9.54 14.66
CA LYS A 290 -11.44 -10.12 14.70
C LYS A 290 -11.76 -10.98 13.48
N THR A 291 -10.81 -11.13 12.56
CA THR A 291 -10.96 -11.98 11.36
C THR A 291 -11.07 -13.44 11.77
N THR A 292 -12.01 -14.16 11.18
CA THR A 292 -12.13 -15.62 11.34
C THR A 292 -11.65 -16.33 10.07
N ALA A 293 -11.25 -17.60 10.21
CA ALA A 293 -10.91 -18.46 9.07
C ALA A 293 -12.01 -18.47 8.00
N GLN A 294 -13.27 -18.62 8.43
CA GLN A 294 -14.44 -18.61 7.54
C GLN A 294 -14.53 -17.29 6.75
N SER A 295 -14.37 -16.14 7.41
CA SER A 295 -14.43 -14.85 6.72
C SER A 295 -13.30 -14.67 5.70
N ALA A 296 -12.10 -15.20 5.96
CA ALA A 296 -11.01 -15.18 5.00
C ALA A 296 -11.30 -16.03 3.76
N LEU A 297 -11.87 -17.23 3.95
CA LEU A 297 -12.29 -18.11 2.85
C LEU A 297 -13.40 -17.50 1.99
N GLU A 298 -14.35 -16.80 2.61
CA GLU A 298 -15.40 -16.07 1.89
C GLU A 298 -14.84 -14.91 1.07
N ILE A 299 -13.84 -14.19 1.60
CA ILE A 299 -13.12 -13.17 0.84
C ILE A 299 -12.39 -13.78 -0.36
N ILE A 300 -11.72 -14.93 -0.20
CA ILE A 300 -11.07 -15.64 -1.32
C ILE A 300 -12.10 -16.01 -2.39
N LYS A 301 -13.21 -16.64 -1.99
CA LYS A 301 -14.29 -17.01 -2.92
C LYS A 301 -14.83 -15.80 -3.68
N ALA A 302 -14.89 -14.64 -3.02
CA ALA A 302 -15.34 -13.40 -3.62
C ALA A 302 -14.31 -12.81 -4.59
N LEU A 303 -13.02 -12.75 -4.23
CA LEU A 303 -12.03 -11.90 -4.89
C LEU A 303 -11.00 -12.64 -5.73
N ASN A 304 -10.84 -13.95 -5.50
CA ASN A 304 -9.96 -14.84 -6.27
C ASN A 304 -10.65 -16.19 -6.57
N PRO A 305 -11.83 -16.18 -7.23
CA PRO A 305 -12.62 -17.41 -7.47
C PRO A 305 -11.90 -18.44 -8.34
N ASP A 306 -11.04 -17.97 -9.25
CA ASP A 306 -10.27 -18.81 -10.18
C ASP A 306 -8.92 -19.25 -9.60
N ASN A 307 -8.66 -18.93 -8.33
CA ASN A 307 -7.42 -19.23 -7.62
C ASN A 307 -6.15 -18.75 -8.35
N GLU A 308 -6.23 -17.58 -8.98
CA GLU A 308 -5.14 -16.97 -9.74
C GLU A 308 -4.01 -16.55 -8.78
N PRO A 309 -2.79 -17.10 -8.90
CA PRO A 309 -1.66 -16.67 -8.10
C PRO A 309 -1.35 -15.18 -8.33
N GLY A 310 -1.03 -14.46 -7.26
CA GLY A 310 -0.72 -13.04 -7.32
C GLY A 310 -1.91 -12.09 -7.34
N ARG A 311 -3.14 -12.62 -7.53
CA ARG A 311 -4.37 -11.82 -7.53
C ARG A 311 -4.68 -11.21 -6.17
N LEU A 312 -4.65 -12.01 -5.10
CA LEU A 312 -5.10 -11.62 -3.77
C LEU A 312 -3.95 -11.64 -2.75
N THR A 313 -3.81 -10.53 -2.03
CA THR A 313 -2.89 -10.37 -0.90
C THR A 313 -3.67 -10.16 0.39
N PHE A 314 -3.42 -10.97 1.41
CA PHE A 314 -3.91 -10.71 2.76
C PHE A 314 -2.89 -9.90 3.54
N ILE A 315 -3.31 -8.70 3.97
CA ILE A 315 -2.49 -7.77 4.73
C ILE A 315 -2.92 -7.86 6.20
N THR A 316 -2.20 -8.66 6.98
CA THR A 316 -2.52 -8.98 8.38
C THR A 316 -2.06 -7.86 9.31
N ARG A 317 -2.95 -7.42 10.20
CA ARG A 317 -2.67 -6.34 11.18
C ARG A 317 -3.23 -6.72 12.54
N MET A 318 -2.73 -7.79 13.11
CA MET A 318 -3.30 -8.41 14.31
C MET A 318 -2.96 -7.63 15.59
N GLY A 319 -1.85 -6.91 15.60
CA GLY A 319 -1.20 -6.42 16.80
C GLY A 319 -0.28 -7.49 17.40
N ALA A 320 0.82 -7.07 18.02
CA ALA A 320 1.83 -7.95 18.63
C ALA A 320 1.21 -8.97 19.61
N ALA A 321 0.23 -8.52 20.40
CA ALA A 321 -0.47 -9.36 21.37
C ALA A 321 -1.32 -10.48 20.75
N ASN A 322 -1.75 -10.35 19.49
CA ASN A 322 -2.72 -11.27 18.87
C ASN A 322 -2.16 -12.07 17.70
N VAL A 323 -1.05 -11.65 17.07
CA VAL A 323 -0.56 -12.29 15.84
C VAL A 323 -0.29 -13.77 16.02
N ARG A 324 0.29 -14.18 17.16
CA ARG A 324 0.67 -15.57 17.44
C ARG A 324 -0.52 -16.48 17.78
N SER A 325 -1.65 -15.91 18.19
CA SER A 325 -2.85 -16.64 18.61
C SER A 325 -3.95 -16.66 17.54
N VAL A 326 -4.16 -15.56 16.82
CA VAL A 326 -5.24 -15.42 15.84
C VAL A 326 -4.84 -15.89 14.45
N LEU A 327 -3.68 -15.47 13.96
CA LEU A 327 -3.25 -15.74 12.59
C LEU A 327 -3.12 -17.24 12.22
N PRO A 328 -2.65 -18.14 13.10
CA PRO A 328 -2.42 -19.53 12.73
C PRO A 328 -3.66 -20.25 12.19
N GLY A 329 -4.80 -20.10 12.87
CA GLY A 329 -6.05 -20.76 12.45
C GLY A 329 -6.60 -20.24 11.12
N ILE A 330 -6.28 -18.98 10.77
CA ILE A 330 -6.64 -18.40 9.47
C ILE A 330 -5.75 -18.99 8.38
N ILE A 331 -4.42 -19.01 8.58
CA ILE A 331 -3.47 -19.56 7.61
C ILE A 331 -3.77 -21.03 7.33
N GLU A 332 -3.96 -21.86 8.38
CA GLU A 332 -4.24 -23.29 8.20
C GLU A 332 -5.51 -23.54 7.38
N ALA A 333 -6.56 -22.74 7.59
CA ALA A 333 -7.80 -22.90 6.84
C ALA A 333 -7.63 -22.51 5.36
N VAL A 334 -6.90 -21.42 5.09
CA VAL A 334 -6.59 -20.98 3.73
C VAL A 334 -5.69 -21.99 3.02
N ASP A 335 -4.66 -22.48 3.69
CA ASP A 335 -3.75 -23.49 3.15
C ASP A 335 -4.49 -24.80 2.81
N LYS A 336 -5.33 -25.30 3.73
CA LYS A 336 -6.20 -26.48 3.49
C LYS A 336 -7.17 -26.30 2.33
N SER A 337 -7.58 -25.06 2.02
CA SER A 337 -8.45 -24.79 0.88
C SER A 337 -7.73 -24.85 -0.48
N GLY A 338 -6.39 -24.89 -0.48
CA GLY A 338 -5.57 -24.83 -1.70
C GLY A 338 -5.49 -23.44 -2.33
N ALA A 339 -6.02 -22.41 -1.67
CA ALA A 339 -6.04 -21.06 -2.17
C ALA A 339 -4.63 -20.44 -2.21
N LYS A 340 -4.32 -19.76 -3.32
CA LYS A 340 -3.08 -19.05 -3.57
C LYS A 340 -3.27 -17.58 -3.24
N VAL A 341 -2.71 -17.17 -2.10
CA VAL A 341 -2.71 -15.79 -1.62
C VAL A 341 -1.30 -15.40 -1.19
N LEU A 342 -0.98 -14.12 -1.29
CA LEU A 342 0.22 -13.58 -0.66
C LEU A 342 -0.10 -13.16 0.78
N TRP A 343 0.73 -13.56 1.74
CA TRP A 343 0.64 -13.11 3.12
C TRP A 343 1.60 -11.95 3.38
N VAL A 344 1.06 -10.81 3.82
CA VAL A 344 1.83 -9.60 4.14
C VAL A 344 1.52 -9.16 5.56
N CYS A 345 2.55 -8.75 6.32
CA CYS A 345 2.40 -8.22 7.67
C CYS A 345 2.33 -6.69 7.64
N ASP A 346 1.25 -6.12 8.19
CA ASP A 346 1.11 -4.71 8.57
C ASP A 346 1.24 -4.58 10.10
N PRO A 347 2.47 -4.38 10.60
CA PRO A 347 2.75 -4.32 12.03
C PRO A 347 2.43 -2.95 12.64
N MET A 348 1.86 -2.02 11.87
CA MET A 348 1.70 -0.62 12.28
C MET A 348 0.32 -0.40 12.86
N HIS A 349 -0.70 -0.75 12.09
CA HIS A 349 -2.06 -0.39 12.44
C HIS A 349 -2.52 -1.14 13.69
N GLY A 350 -2.12 -2.40 13.86
CA GLY A 350 -2.48 -3.26 15.01
C GLY A 350 -1.99 -2.74 16.36
N ASN A 351 -0.91 -1.95 16.36
CA ASN A 351 -0.18 -1.52 17.55
C ASN A 351 -0.34 -0.02 17.85
N THR A 352 -1.40 0.61 17.35
CA THR A 352 -1.68 2.03 17.61
C THR A 352 -2.41 2.20 18.95
N TYR A 353 -1.90 3.09 19.80
CA TYR A 353 -2.54 3.49 21.05
C TYR A 353 -2.57 5.02 21.18
N GLU A 354 -3.43 5.53 22.05
CA GLU A 354 -3.52 6.96 22.35
C GLU A 354 -2.65 7.26 23.58
N ALA A 355 -1.68 8.14 23.43
CA ALA A 355 -0.84 8.60 24.52
C ALA A 355 -1.64 9.53 25.45
N PRO A 356 -1.19 9.77 26.71
CA PRO A 356 -1.85 10.71 27.62
C PRO A 356 -2.01 12.13 27.06
N SER A 357 -1.20 12.50 26.07
CA SER A 357 -1.28 13.77 25.33
C SER A 357 -2.40 13.83 24.28
N GLY A 358 -3.15 12.75 24.05
CA GLY A 358 -4.18 12.63 23.01
C GLY A 358 -3.63 12.29 21.61
N TYR A 359 -2.31 12.20 21.45
CA TYR A 359 -1.69 11.79 20.20
C TYR A 359 -1.73 10.28 20.02
N LYS A 360 -2.09 9.84 18.82
CA LYS A 360 -1.97 8.44 18.42
C LYS A 360 -0.52 8.13 18.09
N THR A 361 0.06 7.15 18.76
CA THR A 361 1.45 6.73 18.57
C THR A 361 1.55 5.20 18.58
N ARG A 362 2.75 4.68 18.32
CA ARG A 362 3.08 3.25 18.21
C ARG A 362 4.43 3.02 18.88
N LYS A 363 4.55 1.96 19.68
CA LYS A 363 5.85 1.55 20.21
C LYS A 363 6.58 0.77 19.15
N PHE A 364 7.82 1.15 18.86
CA PHE A 364 8.63 0.45 17.86
C PHE A 364 8.86 -1.02 18.21
N ASP A 365 8.99 -1.35 19.50
CA ASP A 365 9.12 -2.75 19.96
C ASP A 365 7.90 -3.60 19.63
N ASP A 366 6.69 -3.04 19.76
CA ASP A 366 5.45 -3.75 19.41
C ASP A 366 5.36 -3.96 17.88
N VAL A 367 5.77 -2.96 17.10
CA VAL A 367 5.87 -3.08 15.63
C VAL A 367 6.83 -4.23 15.26
N LEU A 368 8.02 -4.26 15.85
CA LEU A 368 8.99 -5.32 15.60
C LEU A 368 8.51 -6.69 16.09
N ASP A 369 7.83 -6.77 17.24
CA ASP A 369 7.33 -8.03 17.79
C ASP A 369 6.20 -8.61 16.95
N GLU A 370 5.33 -7.79 16.35
CA GLU A 370 4.33 -8.29 15.41
C GLU A 370 4.97 -8.90 14.15
N VAL A 371 6.03 -8.27 13.61
CA VAL A 371 6.79 -8.84 12.48
C VAL A 371 7.41 -10.18 12.89
N LYS A 372 8.07 -10.26 14.05
CA LYS A 372 8.65 -11.53 14.54
C LYS A 372 7.59 -12.61 14.68
N GLY A 373 6.47 -12.30 15.34
CA GLY A 373 5.37 -13.22 15.52
C GLY A 373 4.76 -13.70 14.21
N PHE A 374 4.65 -12.82 13.20
CA PHE A 374 4.22 -13.20 11.86
C PHE A 374 5.17 -14.24 11.21
N PHE A 375 6.49 -14.01 11.26
CA PHE A 375 7.48 -14.97 10.76
C PHE A 375 7.48 -16.30 11.54
N GLU A 376 7.39 -16.25 12.87
CA GLU A 376 7.31 -17.44 13.73
C GLU A 376 6.08 -18.31 13.39
N VAL A 377 4.93 -17.69 13.15
CA VAL A 377 3.71 -18.41 12.74
C VAL A 377 3.90 -19.11 11.41
N HIS A 378 4.43 -18.40 10.40
CA HIS A 378 4.68 -18.97 9.08
C HIS A 378 5.70 -20.12 9.14
N GLN A 379 6.80 -19.93 9.88
CA GLN A 379 7.81 -20.97 10.08
C GLN A 379 7.22 -22.23 10.73
N ARG A 380 6.41 -22.08 11.78
CA ARG A 380 5.76 -23.21 12.46
C ARG A 380 4.80 -23.97 11.54
N LEU A 381 4.09 -23.27 10.67
CA LEU A 381 3.12 -23.85 9.76
C LEU A 381 3.73 -24.35 8.44
N GLY A 382 5.02 -24.10 8.19
CA GLY A 382 5.67 -24.43 6.91
C GLY A 382 5.12 -23.60 5.73
N THR A 383 4.61 -22.41 5.99
CA THR A 383 4.07 -21.49 4.97
C THR A 383 5.02 -20.31 4.77
N HIS A 384 4.85 -19.56 3.67
CA HIS A 384 5.77 -18.48 3.31
C HIS A 384 5.33 -17.09 3.85
N PRO A 385 6.17 -16.38 4.63
CA PRO A 385 5.94 -14.99 4.99
C PRO A 385 6.29 -14.09 3.80
N GLY A 386 5.26 -13.65 3.05
CA GLY A 386 5.41 -13.07 1.73
C GLY A 386 5.81 -11.59 1.65
N GLY A 387 5.67 -10.82 2.74
CA GLY A 387 6.04 -9.41 2.71
C GLY A 387 5.71 -8.60 3.96
N ILE A 388 6.04 -7.31 3.93
CA ILE A 388 5.66 -6.32 4.93
C ILE A 388 4.99 -5.09 4.29
N HIS A 389 4.08 -4.48 5.04
CA HIS A 389 3.34 -3.26 4.72
C HIS A 389 3.49 -2.26 5.85
N ILE A 390 4.23 -1.18 5.62
CA ILE A 390 4.62 -0.23 6.66
C ILE A 390 4.26 1.20 6.30
N GLU A 391 3.97 2.01 7.32
CA GLU A 391 3.86 3.46 7.17
C GLU A 391 5.21 4.07 7.53
N LEU A 392 5.79 4.84 6.62
CA LEU A 392 7.10 5.46 6.77
C LEU A 392 7.14 6.83 6.09
N THR A 393 8.07 7.66 6.52
CA THR A 393 8.51 8.86 5.81
C THR A 393 10.03 8.86 5.71
N GLY A 394 10.59 9.59 4.75
CA GLY A 394 12.02 9.87 4.68
C GLY A 394 12.42 11.15 5.43
N ASP A 395 11.48 11.81 6.07
CA ASP A 395 11.70 13.03 6.86
C ASP A 395 12.01 12.68 8.33
N ASP A 396 12.79 13.54 9.00
CA ASP A 396 13.09 13.39 10.43
C ASP A 396 11.88 13.79 11.28
N VAL A 397 11.08 12.79 11.65
CA VAL A 397 9.88 12.92 12.50
C VAL A 397 10.00 12.09 13.79
N THR A 398 9.32 12.51 14.85
CA THR A 398 9.30 11.83 16.17
C THR A 398 7.91 11.37 16.58
#